data_AF-A0A517PAE4-F1
#
_entry.id   AF-A0A517PAE4-F1
#
_cell.length_a   1.000
_cell.length_b   1.000
_cell.length_c   1.000
_cell.angle_alpha   90.00
_cell.angle_beta   90.00
_cell.angle_gamma   90.00
#
_symmetry.space_group_name_H-M   'P 1'
#
loop_
_entity.id
_entity.type
_entity.pdbx_description
1 polymer ?
#
loop_
_entity_poly.entity_id
_entity_poly.type
_entity_poly.pdbx_seq_one_letter_code
_entity_poly.pdbx_strand_id
1 'polypeptide(L)'
;MNAMIDGVSAAPPPSHPVAAPAAQRADVPRSPRLDGVPEFLPPPTDDVQSDHFDLLDPDQIVKTIVRIEARIADRFPNAGLRRVCRKLHSISLIAGERSTSFGRPILWLRAVVWTLVIGVALSLLATVALLAKPTTESLGIIDFIQVLEAGINDVVLIGAALLFLTTLENRIKRHRVLAAIHELRAMAHIIDMHQLNKDPERILHPELILMEPNGQDRRLSAFDLCRYLDYCSEMLSLIGKVAALYVQRFDDATALSAVNEVENLCSGLSRKIWQKIMIIEAALPKSSDAPPG
;
A
#
# COMPACT_ATOMS: atom_id res chain seq x y z
N MET A 1 69.89 26.80 9.66
CA MET A 1 70.57 26.19 8.49
C MET A 1 69.48 25.64 7.58
N ASN A 2 69.46 26.10 6.33
CA ASN A 2 68.44 25.96 5.29
C ASN A 2 68.02 24.52 4.93
N ALA A 3 66.75 24.36 4.52
CA ALA A 3 66.27 24.00 3.17
C ALA A 3 64.90 23.25 3.29
N MET A 4 63.77 23.77 2.79
CA MET A 4 63.29 23.78 1.38
C MET A 4 62.98 22.34 0.91
N ILE A 5 61.76 21.91 0.60
CA ILE A 5 61.02 22.14 -0.66
C ILE A 5 59.63 21.42 -0.64
N ASP A 6 58.62 22.08 -1.23
CA ASP A 6 57.39 21.65 -1.94
C ASP A 6 56.16 20.98 -1.28
N GLY A 7 55.04 21.72 -1.30
CA GLY A 7 54.02 21.57 -2.34
C GLY A 7 52.86 20.61 -2.10
N VAL A 8 51.66 21.12 -1.77
CA VAL A 8 50.35 20.64 -2.29
C VAL A 8 49.32 21.77 -2.31
N SER A 9 49.06 22.24 -3.53
CA SER A 9 47.81 22.71 -4.15
C SER A 9 46.60 23.13 -3.30
N ALA A 10 46.23 24.41 -3.40
CA ALA A 10 44.95 24.97 -2.96
C ALA A 10 43.84 24.68 -3.99
N ALA A 11 42.62 24.40 -3.50
CA ALA A 11 41.44 24.12 -4.32
C ALA A 11 40.99 25.35 -5.14
N PRO A 12 40.50 25.17 -6.38
CA PRO A 12 40.02 26.27 -7.21
C PRO A 12 38.63 26.79 -6.75
N PRO A 13 38.32 28.08 -7.01
CA PRO A 13 37.03 28.68 -6.64
C PRO A 13 35.86 28.15 -7.51
N PRO A 14 34.60 28.25 -7.03
CA PRO A 14 33.44 27.72 -7.73
C PRO A 14 33.18 28.47 -9.03
N SER A 15 32.91 27.71 -10.10
CA SER A 15 32.51 28.19 -11.41
C SER A 15 31.11 28.79 -11.39
N HIS A 16 30.94 29.97 -11.99
CA HIS A 16 29.64 30.58 -12.25
C HIS A 16 28.79 29.67 -13.17
N PRO A 17 27.45 29.64 -13.01
CA PRO A 17 26.58 28.86 -13.89
C PRO A 17 26.57 29.47 -15.29
N VAL A 18 26.96 28.65 -16.28
CA VAL A 18 26.84 28.94 -17.70
C VAL A 18 25.36 29.01 -18.07
N ALA A 19 24.94 30.12 -18.67
CA ALA A 19 23.59 30.29 -19.20
C ALA A 19 23.32 29.24 -20.31
N ALA A 20 22.21 28.51 -20.19
CA ALA A 20 21.76 27.57 -21.21
C ALA A 20 21.39 28.31 -22.52
N PRO A 21 21.74 27.79 -23.70
CA PRO A 21 21.36 28.41 -24.97
C PRO A 21 19.84 28.31 -25.17
N ALA A 22 19.25 29.40 -25.68
CA ALA A 22 17.84 29.49 -26.01
C ALA A 22 17.46 28.38 -27.01
N ALA A 23 16.58 27.46 -26.58
CA ALA A 23 16.03 26.44 -27.45
C ALA A 23 15.19 27.09 -28.56
N GLN A 24 15.66 26.99 -29.79
CA GLN A 24 14.95 27.39 -30.99
C GLN A 24 13.69 26.51 -31.13
N ARG A 25 12.51 27.13 -31.07
CA ARG A 25 11.23 26.43 -31.26
C ARG A 25 11.20 25.88 -32.68
N ALA A 26 11.29 24.56 -32.82
CA ALA A 26 10.98 23.87 -34.06
C ALA A 26 9.48 24.02 -34.35
N ASP A 27 9.15 24.49 -35.55
CA ASP A 27 7.78 24.63 -36.04
C ASP A 27 7.19 23.22 -36.26
N VAL A 28 6.17 22.86 -35.49
CA VAL A 28 5.52 21.54 -35.59
C VAL A 28 4.49 21.61 -36.72
N PRO A 29 4.61 20.81 -37.80
CA PRO A 29 3.62 20.84 -38.87
C PRO A 29 2.26 20.39 -38.35
N ARG A 30 1.22 21.20 -38.59
CA ARG A 30 -0.17 20.86 -38.25
C ARG A 30 -0.59 19.59 -38.98
N SER A 31 -1.09 18.61 -38.23
CA SER A 31 -1.66 17.38 -38.77
C SER A 31 -2.83 17.69 -39.74
N PRO A 32 -3.02 16.90 -40.81
CA PRO A 32 -4.15 17.08 -41.72
C PRO A 32 -5.47 16.89 -40.96
N ARG A 33 -6.43 17.80 -41.16
CA ARG A 33 -7.80 17.59 -40.69
C ARG A 33 -8.37 16.39 -41.45
N LEU A 34 -8.80 15.37 -40.71
CA LEU A 34 -9.58 14.27 -41.25
C LEU A 34 -11.02 14.78 -41.43
N ASP A 35 -11.33 15.26 -42.62
CA ASP A 35 -12.69 15.67 -42.99
C ASP A 35 -13.59 14.43 -43.01
N GLY A 36 -14.60 14.37 -42.12
CA GLY A 36 -15.62 13.30 -42.14
C GLY A 36 -16.12 12.76 -40.79
N VAL A 37 -15.67 13.27 -39.64
CA VAL A 37 -16.25 12.88 -38.35
C VAL A 37 -17.50 13.74 -38.11
N PRO A 38 -18.70 13.17 -37.90
CA PRO A 38 -19.88 13.94 -37.55
C PRO A 38 -19.60 14.75 -36.28
N GLU A 39 -19.65 16.08 -36.44
CA GLU A 39 -19.58 17.03 -35.35
C GLU A 39 -20.90 16.93 -34.56
N PHE A 40 -20.77 16.79 -33.24
CA PHE A 40 -21.83 16.63 -32.24
C PHE A 40 -22.16 15.19 -31.81
N LEU A 41 -21.26 14.61 -31.01
CA LEU A 41 -21.69 13.70 -29.95
C LEU A 41 -22.41 14.57 -28.90
N PRO A 42 -23.69 14.32 -28.54
CA PRO A 42 -24.32 15.08 -27.46
C PRO A 42 -23.47 14.94 -26.18
N PRO A 43 -23.33 16.00 -25.37
CA PRO A 43 -22.64 15.88 -24.10
C PRO A 43 -23.28 14.74 -23.30
N PRO A 44 -22.49 13.87 -22.66
CA PRO A 44 -23.03 12.78 -21.86
C PRO A 44 -24.02 13.38 -20.86
N THR A 45 -25.28 12.92 -20.91
CA THR A 45 -26.32 13.33 -19.97
C THR A 45 -25.85 12.98 -18.57
N ASP A 46 -25.88 13.96 -17.66
CA ASP A 46 -25.40 13.89 -16.28
C ASP A 46 -26.16 12.88 -15.40
N ASP A 47 -26.01 11.59 -15.70
CA ASP A 47 -26.14 10.47 -14.74
C ASP A 47 -24.76 9.83 -14.54
N VAL A 48 -23.70 10.63 -14.65
CA VAL A 48 -22.35 10.23 -14.23
C VAL A 48 -22.35 10.21 -12.72
N GLN A 49 -22.69 9.05 -12.18
CA GLN A 49 -22.33 8.64 -10.82
C GLN A 49 -20.91 9.14 -10.58
N SER A 50 -20.73 10.07 -9.63
CA SER A 50 -19.47 10.74 -9.39
C SER A 50 -18.44 9.71 -8.92
N ASP A 51 -17.79 9.04 -9.86
CA ASP A 51 -16.72 8.11 -9.61
C ASP A 51 -15.58 8.93 -9.00
N HIS A 52 -15.47 8.90 -7.67
CA HIS A 52 -14.32 9.43 -6.96
C HIS A 52 -13.12 8.53 -7.29
N PHE A 53 -12.37 8.89 -8.33
CA PHE A 53 -11.15 8.19 -8.75
C PHE A 53 -9.96 8.37 -7.78
N ASP A 54 -10.15 9.10 -6.68
CA ASP A 54 -9.08 9.45 -5.74
C ASP A 54 -8.81 8.38 -4.67
N LEU A 55 -9.73 7.42 -4.49
CA LEU A 55 -9.71 6.47 -3.37
C LEU A 55 -10.08 5.06 -3.84
N LEU A 56 -9.46 4.02 -3.25
CA LEU A 56 -9.92 2.65 -3.49
C LEU A 56 -11.26 2.46 -2.79
N ASP A 57 -12.23 1.93 -3.55
CA ASP A 57 -13.53 1.53 -3.05
C ASP A 57 -13.48 0.09 -2.50
N PRO A 58 -13.66 -0.12 -1.18
CA PRO A 58 -13.68 -1.45 -0.59
C PRO A 58 -14.79 -2.33 -1.17
N ASP A 59 -15.94 -1.76 -1.52
CA ASP A 59 -17.09 -2.53 -2.02
C ASP A 59 -16.82 -3.09 -3.42
N GLN A 60 -16.09 -2.34 -4.25
CA GLN A 60 -15.70 -2.82 -5.58
C GLN A 60 -14.66 -3.95 -5.50
N ILE A 61 -13.75 -3.90 -4.52
CA ILE A 61 -12.81 -5.00 -4.25
C ILE A 61 -13.58 -6.26 -3.84
N VAL A 62 -14.51 -6.14 -2.89
CA VAL A 62 -15.36 -7.25 -2.43
C VAL A 62 -16.18 -7.83 -3.58
N LYS A 63 -16.88 -6.97 -4.35
CA LYS A 63 -17.65 -7.39 -5.53
C LYS A 63 -16.80 -8.16 -6.53
N THR A 64 -15.56 -7.73 -6.76
CA THR A 64 -14.65 -8.41 -7.69
C THR A 64 -14.24 -9.79 -7.17
N ILE A 65 -13.92 -9.90 -5.86
CA ILE A 65 -13.62 -11.19 -5.23
C ILE A 65 -14.82 -12.14 -5.34
N VAL A 66 -16.04 -11.67 -5.09
CA VAL A 66 -17.26 -12.48 -5.21
C VAL A 66 -17.45 -13.02 -6.63
N ARG A 67 -17.22 -12.19 -7.66
CA ARG A 67 -17.28 -12.64 -9.06
C ARG A 67 -16.22 -13.71 -9.36
N ILE A 68 -15.02 -13.58 -8.80
CA ILE A 68 -13.96 -14.58 -8.96
C ILE A 68 -14.33 -15.88 -8.25
N GLU A 69 -14.84 -15.80 -7.02
CA GLU A 69 -15.28 -16.96 -6.27
C GLU A 69 -16.35 -17.75 -7.02
N ALA A 70 -17.34 -17.06 -7.60
CA ALA A 70 -18.39 -17.67 -8.42
C ALA A 70 -17.80 -18.38 -9.65
N ARG A 71 -16.92 -17.72 -10.40
CA ARG A 71 -16.24 -18.33 -11.56
C ARG A 71 -15.39 -19.56 -11.18
N ILE A 72 -14.70 -19.51 -10.04
CA ILE A 72 -13.95 -20.66 -9.51
C ILE A 72 -14.91 -21.78 -9.10
N ALA A 73 -16.06 -21.46 -8.47
CA ALA A 73 -17.03 -22.46 -8.05
C ALA A 73 -17.66 -23.20 -9.23
N ASP A 74 -17.96 -22.49 -10.32
CA ASP A 74 -18.55 -23.06 -11.52
C ASP A 74 -17.56 -23.99 -12.25
N ARG A 75 -16.28 -23.60 -12.34
CA ARG A 75 -15.26 -24.35 -13.08
C ARG A 75 -14.56 -25.42 -12.25
N PHE A 76 -14.28 -25.13 -10.98
CA PHE A 76 -13.46 -25.96 -10.08
C PHE A 76 -14.17 -26.21 -8.73
N PRO A 77 -15.35 -26.85 -8.72
CA PRO A 77 -16.21 -26.94 -7.53
C PRO A 77 -15.54 -27.62 -6.33
N ASN A 78 -14.66 -28.58 -6.58
CA ASN A 78 -13.98 -29.39 -5.56
C ASN A 78 -12.54 -28.92 -5.25
N ALA A 79 -12.04 -27.87 -5.92
CA ALA A 79 -10.66 -27.45 -5.74
C ALA A 79 -10.45 -26.65 -4.44
N GLY A 80 -9.29 -26.85 -3.80
CA GLY A 80 -8.85 -26.06 -2.64
C GLY A 80 -8.80 -24.55 -2.92
N LEU A 81 -8.67 -24.16 -4.19
CA LEU A 81 -8.62 -22.77 -4.64
C LEU A 81 -9.84 -21.94 -4.22
N ARG A 82 -11.05 -22.53 -4.27
CA ARG A 82 -12.28 -21.85 -3.84
C ARG A 82 -12.20 -21.48 -2.36
N ARG A 83 -11.62 -22.34 -1.52
CA ARG A 83 -11.47 -22.11 -0.09
C ARG A 83 -10.51 -20.94 0.19
N VAL A 84 -9.44 -20.84 -0.59
CA VAL A 84 -8.50 -19.71 -0.52
C VAL A 84 -9.20 -18.41 -0.93
N CYS A 85 -9.96 -18.43 -2.04
CA CYS A 85 -10.74 -17.28 -2.49
C CYS A 85 -11.76 -16.82 -1.43
N ARG A 86 -12.47 -17.76 -0.78
CA ARG A 86 -13.37 -17.46 0.34
C ARG A 86 -12.67 -16.83 1.54
N LYS A 87 -11.46 -17.28 1.87
CA LYS A 87 -10.67 -16.66 2.93
C LYS A 87 -10.27 -15.23 2.55
N LEU A 88 -9.86 -15.00 1.31
CA LEU A 88 -9.60 -13.65 0.79
C LEU A 88 -10.85 -12.76 0.85
N HIS A 89 -12.01 -13.29 0.47
CA HIS A 89 -13.30 -12.61 0.60
C HIS A 89 -13.57 -12.21 2.05
N SER A 90 -13.41 -13.13 3.01
CA SER A 90 -13.62 -12.82 4.43
C SER A 90 -12.70 -11.71 4.96
N ILE A 91 -11.45 -11.66 4.48
CA ILE A 91 -10.51 -10.59 4.83
C ILE A 91 -10.97 -9.26 4.21
N SER A 92 -11.41 -9.28 2.96
CA SER A 92 -11.86 -8.08 2.24
C SER A 92 -13.12 -7.44 2.83
N LEU A 93 -14.05 -8.23 3.38
CA LEU A 93 -15.30 -7.72 3.98
C LEU A 93 -15.02 -6.77 5.15
N ILE A 94 -14.03 -7.10 5.97
CA ILE A 94 -13.64 -6.27 7.12
C ILE A 94 -12.53 -5.27 6.76
N ALA A 95 -12.03 -5.29 5.52
CA ALA A 95 -10.88 -4.47 5.14
C ALA A 95 -11.21 -2.98 5.10
N GLY A 96 -12.41 -2.63 4.63
CA GLY A 96 -12.91 -1.25 4.64
C GLY A 96 -13.00 -0.69 6.06
N GLU A 97 -13.64 -1.43 6.98
CA GLU A 97 -13.74 -1.03 8.38
C GLU A 97 -12.35 -0.91 9.03
N ARG A 98 -11.47 -1.91 8.84
CA ARG A 98 -10.08 -1.87 9.35
C ARG A 98 -9.33 -0.64 8.85
N SER A 99 -9.39 -0.36 7.55
CA SER A 99 -8.75 0.83 6.94
C SER A 99 -9.24 2.13 7.59
N THR A 100 -10.56 2.29 7.75
CA THR A 100 -11.11 3.48 8.43
C THR A 100 -10.69 3.56 9.90
N SER A 101 -10.62 2.42 10.61
CA SER A 101 -10.16 2.36 11.99
C SER A 101 -8.69 2.72 12.13
N PHE A 102 -7.85 2.43 11.14
CA PHE A 102 -6.42 2.76 11.19
C PHE A 102 -6.17 4.27 11.08
N GLY A 103 -6.99 4.99 10.30
CA GLY A 103 -6.90 6.45 10.22
C GLY A 103 -7.49 7.21 11.42
N ARG A 104 -8.35 6.57 12.22
CA ARG A 104 -9.02 7.24 13.35
C ARG A 104 -8.08 7.48 14.53
N PRO A 105 -8.22 8.61 15.25
CA PRO A 105 -7.45 8.87 16.45
C PRO A 105 -7.85 7.95 17.60
N ILE A 106 -6.91 7.62 18.49
CA ILE A 106 -7.18 6.78 19.66
C ILE A 106 -7.80 7.64 20.78
N LEU A 107 -9.08 7.42 21.09
CA LEU A 107 -9.85 8.29 22.00
C LEU A 107 -9.32 8.33 23.44
N TRP A 108 -8.90 7.19 24.00
CA TRP A 108 -8.33 7.17 25.35
C TRP A 108 -7.03 7.98 25.43
N LEU A 109 -6.26 7.97 24.35
CA LEU A 109 -5.02 8.73 24.24
C LEU A 109 -5.32 10.24 24.18
N ARG A 110 -6.36 10.63 23.45
CA ARG A 110 -6.86 12.01 23.50
C ARG A 110 -7.34 12.42 24.88
N ALA A 111 -7.98 11.52 25.64
CA ALA A 111 -8.38 11.82 27.01
C ALA A 111 -7.15 12.08 27.91
N VAL A 112 -6.05 11.34 27.73
CA VAL A 112 -4.79 11.58 28.44
C VAL A 112 -4.20 12.96 28.07
N VAL A 113 -4.20 13.33 26.79
CA VAL A 113 -3.78 14.69 26.36
C VAL A 113 -4.61 15.76 27.07
N TRP A 114 -5.95 15.66 26.99
CA TRP A 114 -6.83 16.65 27.59
C TRP A 114 -6.65 16.74 29.10
N THR A 115 -6.43 15.60 29.77
CA THR A 115 -6.16 15.57 31.22
C THR A 115 -4.85 16.29 31.55
N LEU A 116 -3.78 16.07 30.76
CA LEU A 116 -2.50 16.77 30.94
C LEU A 116 -2.64 18.28 30.73
N VAL A 117 -3.31 18.68 29.64
CA VAL A 117 -3.53 20.09 29.30
C VAL A 117 -4.38 20.80 30.35
N ILE A 118 -5.47 20.18 30.79
CA ILE A 118 -6.33 20.72 31.86
C ILE A 118 -5.57 20.80 33.18
N GLY A 119 -4.78 19.77 33.52
CA GLY A 119 -3.96 19.75 34.73
C GLY A 119 -2.99 20.94 34.80
N VAL A 120 -2.33 21.24 33.69
CA VAL A 120 -1.42 22.40 33.58
C VAL A 120 -2.21 23.72 33.61
N ALA A 121 -3.33 23.80 32.90
CA ALA A 121 -4.14 25.02 32.92
C ALA A 121 -4.66 25.33 34.33
N LEU A 122 -5.07 24.32 35.08
CA LEU A 122 -5.51 24.45 36.48
C LEU A 122 -4.36 24.78 37.42
N SER A 123 -3.15 24.20 37.22
CA SER A 123 -1.98 24.56 38.04
C SER A 123 -1.59 26.02 37.82
N LEU A 124 -1.59 26.50 36.58
CA LEU A 124 -1.32 27.89 36.23
C LEU A 124 -2.39 28.84 36.79
N LEU A 125 -3.67 28.46 36.72
CA LEU A 125 -4.75 29.27 37.28
C LEU A 125 -4.63 29.36 38.81
N ALA A 126 -4.25 28.26 39.47
CA ALA A 126 -4.04 28.23 40.91
C ALA A 126 -2.87 29.11 41.34
N THR A 127 -1.74 29.10 40.62
CA THR A 127 -0.60 29.97 40.93
C THR A 127 -0.98 31.44 40.77
N VAL A 128 -1.62 31.82 39.66
CA VAL A 128 -2.11 33.20 39.45
C VAL A 128 -3.11 33.62 40.54
N ALA A 129 -4.06 32.75 40.90
CA ALA A 129 -5.05 33.05 41.93
C ALA A 129 -4.42 33.21 43.33
N LEU A 130 -3.35 32.47 43.63
CA LEU A 130 -2.59 32.63 44.87
C LEU A 130 -1.80 33.95 44.88
N LEU A 131 -1.16 34.32 43.77
CA LEU A 131 -0.42 35.58 43.62
C LEU A 131 -1.33 36.81 43.61
N ALA A 132 -2.58 36.69 43.15
CA ALA A 132 -3.56 37.78 43.12
C ALA A 132 -4.16 38.11 44.49
N LYS A 133 -3.88 37.32 45.54
CA LYS A 133 -4.31 37.64 46.91
C LYS A 133 -3.55 38.88 47.40
N PRO A 134 -4.22 39.86 48.03
CA PRO A 134 -3.57 41.08 48.49
C PRO A 134 -2.65 40.75 49.68
N THR A 135 -1.39 40.46 49.39
CA THR A 135 -0.31 40.40 50.37
C THR A 135 0.51 41.67 50.29
N THR A 136 0.91 42.21 51.44
CA THR A 136 1.59 43.51 51.58
C THR A 136 3.05 43.51 51.09
N GLU A 137 3.57 42.40 50.59
CA GLU A 137 4.93 42.28 50.08
C GLU A 137 5.00 42.43 48.56
N SER A 138 5.95 43.24 48.09
CA SER A 138 6.24 43.43 46.66
C SER A 138 6.85 42.17 46.06
N LEU A 139 6.34 41.72 44.91
CA LEU A 139 6.94 40.64 44.13
C LEU A 139 8.42 40.95 43.82
N GLY A 140 9.33 40.10 44.31
CA GLY A 140 10.76 40.24 44.08
C GLY A 140 11.19 39.71 42.72
N ILE A 141 12.41 40.08 42.28
CA ILE A 141 13.06 39.52 41.08
C ILE A 141 13.19 37.99 41.21
N ILE A 142 13.37 37.48 42.43
CA ILE A 142 13.48 36.05 42.73
C ILE A 142 12.17 35.32 42.42
N ASP A 143 11.03 35.86 42.85
CA ASP A 143 9.70 35.26 42.58
C ASP A 143 9.40 35.21 41.09
N PHE A 144 9.80 36.24 40.34
CA PHE A 144 9.67 36.29 38.89
C PHE A 144 10.50 35.20 38.20
N ILE A 145 11.76 35.02 38.60
CA ILE A 145 12.63 33.97 38.06
C ILE A 145 12.04 32.59 38.36
N GLN A 146 11.49 32.37 39.56
CA GLN A 146 10.89 31.09 39.93
C GLN A 146 9.64 30.76 39.10
N VAL A 147 8.77 31.74 38.85
CA VAL A 147 7.60 31.55 37.97
C VAL A 147 8.03 31.28 36.52
N LEU A 148 9.05 31.98 36.04
CA LEU A 148 9.60 31.76 34.70
C LEU A 148 10.19 30.35 34.56
N GLU A 149 11.00 29.91 35.53
CA GLU A 149 11.61 28.58 35.57
C GLU A 149 10.54 27.49 35.56
N ALA A 150 9.51 27.63 36.41
CA ALA A 150 8.37 26.71 36.45
C ALA A 150 7.63 26.68 35.11
N GLY A 151 7.32 27.84 34.52
CA GLY A 151 6.64 27.93 33.24
C GLY A 151 7.42 27.29 32.08
N ILE A 152 8.74 27.47 32.04
CA ILE A 152 9.60 26.83 31.03
C ILE A 152 9.59 25.31 31.21
N ASN A 153 9.72 24.81 32.44
CA ASN A 153 9.70 23.39 32.74
C ASN A 153 8.37 22.74 32.30
N ASP A 154 7.25 23.38 32.64
CA ASP A 154 5.92 22.91 32.27
C ASP A 154 5.76 22.84 30.74
N VAL A 155 6.17 23.88 30.01
CA VAL A 155 6.10 23.90 28.54
C VAL A 155 6.94 22.77 27.93
N VAL A 156 8.17 22.57 28.42
CA VAL A 156 9.05 21.49 27.95
C VAL A 156 8.43 20.12 28.24
N LEU A 157 7.91 19.91 29.44
CA LEU A 157 7.31 18.64 29.86
C LEU A 157 6.05 18.32 29.05
N ILE A 158 5.18 19.30 28.81
CA ILE A 158 3.99 19.14 27.98
C ILE A 158 4.37 18.86 26.54
N GLY A 159 5.35 19.59 26.00
CA GLY A 159 5.86 19.36 24.65
C GLY A 159 6.38 17.93 24.49
N ALA A 160 7.21 17.48 25.44
CA ALA A 160 7.71 16.11 25.47
C ALA A 160 6.60 15.08 25.59
N ALA A 161 5.61 15.31 26.46
CA ALA A 161 4.45 14.43 26.63
C ALA A 161 3.60 14.34 25.35
N LEU A 162 3.31 15.46 24.68
CA LEU A 162 2.56 15.49 23.42
C LEU A 162 3.29 14.75 22.30
N LEU A 163 4.60 14.96 22.17
CA LEU A 163 5.43 14.24 21.21
C LEU A 163 5.48 12.74 21.51
N PHE A 164 5.70 12.37 22.78
CA PHE A 164 5.67 10.98 23.23
C PHE A 164 4.33 10.32 22.94
N LEU A 165 3.23 11.00 23.21
CA LEU A 165 1.91 10.44 23.02
C LEU A 165 1.56 10.28 21.54
N THR A 166 1.90 11.25 20.70
CA THR A 166 1.72 11.17 19.24
C THR A 166 2.53 10.03 18.64
N THR A 167 3.79 9.86 19.07
CA THR A 167 4.65 8.76 18.61
C THR A 167 4.15 7.40 19.11
N LEU A 168 3.65 7.32 20.34
CA LEU A 168 3.03 6.12 20.88
C LEU A 168 1.77 5.72 20.10
N GLU A 169 0.92 6.70 19.75
CA GLU A 169 -0.28 6.48 18.93
C GLU A 169 0.10 5.82 17.60
N ASN A 170 1.06 6.43 16.89
CA ASN A 170 1.54 5.93 15.60
C ASN A 170 2.14 4.53 15.73
N ARG A 171 2.89 4.26 16.81
CA ARG A 171 3.46 2.93 17.06
C ARG A 171 2.37 1.86 17.27
N ILE A 172 1.31 2.19 18.02
CA ILE A 172 0.17 1.28 18.25
C ILE A 172 -0.58 1.01 16.94
N LYS A 173 -0.91 2.08 16.18
CA LYS A 173 -1.58 1.96 14.89
C LYS A 173 -0.77 1.14 13.89
N ARG A 174 0.52 1.46 13.75
CA ARG A 174 1.45 0.73 12.89
C ARG A 174 1.49 -0.75 13.22
N HIS A 175 1.52 -1.13 14.49
CA HIS A 175 1.52 -2.54 14.86
C HIS A 175 0.25 -3.28 14.37
N ARG A 176 -0.92 -2.64 14.50
CA ARG A 176 -2.19 -3.20 14.00
C ARG A 176 -2.23 -3.31 12.48
N VAL A 177 -1.72 -2.30 11.77
CA VAL A 177 -1.64 -2.29 10.30
C VAL A 177 -0.69 -3.37 9.80
N LEU A 178 0.52 -3.46 10.37
CA LEU A 178 1.50 -4.48 10.01
C LEU A 178 0.95 -5.89 10.25
N ALA A 179 0.24 -6.14 11.35
CA ALA A 179 -0.41 -7.42 11.60
C ALA A 179 -1.42 -7.79 10.49
N ALA A 180 -2.21 -6.83 10.00
CA ALA A 180 -3.14 -7.03 8.89
C ALA A 180 -2.41 -7.27 7.55
N ILE A 181 -1.30 -6.57 7.29
CA ILE A 181 -0.45 -6.79 6.12
C ILE A 181 0.22 -8.18 6.17
N HIS A 182 0.64 -8.65 7.35
CA HIS A 182 1.17 -10.01 7.52
C HIS A 182 0.13 -11.08 7.16
N GLU A 183 -1.15 -10.89 7.49
CA GLU A 183 -2.24 -11.79 7.05
C GLU A 183 -2.32 -11.86 5.51
N LEU A 184 -2.16 -10.73 4.82
CA LEU A 184 -2.14 -10.68 3.35
C LEU A 184 -0.91 -11.35 2.74
N ARG A 185 0.27 -11.15 3.33
CA ARG A 185 1.50 -11.84 2.90
C ARG A 185 1.34 -13.37 3.03
N ALA A 186 0.77 -13.84 4.14
CA ALA A 186 0.48 -15.26 4.31
C ALA A 186 -0.51 -15.78 3.26
N MET A 187 -1.56 -15.02 2.93
CA MET A 187 -2.50 -15.38 1.85
C MET A 187 -1.80 -15.51 0.48
N ALA A 188 -0.88 -14.59 0.15
CA ALA A 188 -0.12 -14.68 -1.10
C ALA A 188 0.73 -15.97 -1.16
N HIS A 189 1.39 -16.34 -0.06
CA HIS A 189 2.13 -17.60 0.03
C HIS A 189 1.22 -18.83 -0.01
N ILE A 190 0.01 -18.78 0.56
CA ILE A 190 -0.95 -19.88 0.45
C ILE A 190 -1.39 -20.08 -1.01
N ILE A 191 -1.59 -19.00 -1.77
CA ILE A 191 -1.87 -19.09 -3.21
C ILE A 191 -0.69 -19.72 -3.94
N ASP A 192 0.54 -19.33 -3.61
CA ASP A 192 1.77 -19.92 -4.15
C ASP A 192 1.87 -21.44 -3.88
N MET A 193 1.53 -21.89 -2.67
CA MET A 193 1.46 -23.32 -2.34
C MET A 193 0.44 -24.09 -3.21
N HIS A 194 -0.67 -23.45 -3.59
CA HIS A 194 -1.64 -24.03 -4.52
C HIS A 194 -1.12 -24.10 -5.98
N GLN A 195 0.03 -23.48 -6.29
CA GLN A 195 0.69 -23.54 -7.60
C GLN A 195 1.77 -24.62 -7.70
N LEU A 196 2.26 -25.16 -6.59
CA LEU A 196 3.46 -26.03 -6.60
C LEU A 196 3.27 -27.26 -7.51
N ASN A 197 2.09 -27.90 -7.45
CA ASN A 197 1.80 -29.09 -8.24
C ASN A 197 1.21 -28.77 -9.63
N LYS A 198 1.15 -27.48 -9.99
CA LYS A 198 0.63 -26.98 -11.27
C LYS A 198 1.80 -26.70 -12.20
N ASP A 199 2.41 -27.79 -12.67
CA ASP A 199 3.63 -27.81 -13.48
C ASP A 199 3.29 -28.00 -14.98
N PRO A 200 3.78 -27.12 -15.88
CA PRO A 200 3.62 -27.28 -17.33
C PRO A 200 4.27 -28.55 -17.91
N GLU A 201 5.32 -29.11 -17.29
CA GLU A 201 6.02 -30.29 -17.82
C GLU A 201 5.09 -31.51 -17.95
N ARG A 202 4.07 -31.59 -17.09
CA ARG A 202 3.03 -32.63 -17.16
C ARG A 202 2.25 -32.60 -18.48
N ILE A 203 2.10 -31.43 -19.09
CA ILE A 203 1.41 -31.27 -20.37
C ILE A 203 2.36 -31.55 -21.54
N LEU A 204 3.64 -31.21 -21.40
CA LEU A 204 4.68 -31.46 -22.41
C LEU A 204 5.03 -32.94 -22.53
N HIS A 205 4.96 -33.69 -21.44
CA HIS A 205 5.34 -35.10 -21.36
C HIS A 205 4.21 -35.96 -20.77
N PRO A 206 3.17 -36.29 -21.56
CA PRO A 206 2.05 -37.12 -21.11
C PRO A 206 2.48 -38.49 -20.58
N GLU A 207 3.61 -39.03 -21.05
CA GLU A 207 4.23 -40.26 -20.56
C GLU A 207 4.63 -40.22 -19.08
N LEU A 208 5.02 -39.05 -18.54
CA LEU A 208 5.37 -38.89 -17.12
C LEU A 208 4.13 -39.00 -16.21
N ILE A 209 2.93 -38.70 -16.73
CA ILE A 209 1.66 -38.81 -15.98
C ILE A 209 1.29 -40.29 -15.71
N LEU A 210 1.76 -41.22 -16.54
CA LEU A 210 1.42 -42.65 -16.43
C LEU A 210 2.23 -43.38 -15.34
N MET A 211 3.28 -42.76 -14.80
CA MET A 211 4.21 -43.36 -13.84
C MET A 211 3.90 -43.06 -12.36
N GLU A 212 2.99 -42.14 -12.04
CA GLU A 212 2.66 -41.78 -10.65
C GLU A 212 1.41 -42.52 -10.11
N PRO A 213 1.53 -43.40 -9.09
CA PRO A 213 0.42 -44.27 -8.65
C PRO A 213 -0.72 -43.55 -7.90
N ASN A 214 -0.48 -42.38 -7.29
CA ASN A 214 -1.38 -41.80 -6.26
C ASN A 214 -1.80 -40.34 -6.50
N GLY A 215 -1.71 -39.81 -7.73
CA GLY A 215 -2.07 -38.42 -8.02
C GLY A 215 -3.59 -38.19 -8.15
N GLN A 216 -4.28 -37.80 -7.08
CA GLN A 216 -5.67 -37.30 -7.14
C GLN A 216 -5.83 -36.02 -8.00
N ASP A 217 -4.72 -35.37 -8.35
CA ASP A 217 -4.62 -34.25 -9.29
C ASP A 217 -4.67 -34.68 -10.78
N ARG A 218 -5.18 -35.88 -11.06
CA ARG A 218 -5.39 -36.36 -12.43
C ARG A 218 -6.45 -35.50 -13.12
N ARG A 219 -6.05 -34.82 -14.20
CA ARG A 219 -6.86 -34.24 -15.30
C ARG A 219 -7.32 -32.78 -15.20
N LEU A 220 -6.42 -31.82 -14.90
CA LEU A 220 -6.64 -30.49 -15.48
C LEU A 220 -6.21 -30.54 -16.95
N SER A 221 -7.13 -30.21 -17.86
CA SER A 221 -6.75 -29.96 -19.25
C SER A 221 -5.77 -28.78 -19.31
N ALA A 222 -4.99 -28.64 -20.38
CA ALA A 222 -4.13 -27.48 -20.56
C ALA A 222 -4.90 -26.16 -20.43
N PHE A 223 -6.11 -26.11 -20.99
CA PHE A 223 -7.02 -24.97 -20.86
C PHE A 223 -7.44 -24.72 -19.41
N ASP A 224 -7.87 -25.76 -18.68
CA ASP A 224 -8.28 -25.62 -17.29
C ASP A 224 -7.10 -25.27 -16.37
N LEU A 225 -5.89 -25.74 -16.68
CA LEU A 225 -4.68 -25.35 -15.97
C LEU A 225 -4.40 -23.87 -16.17
N CYS A 226 -4.45 -23.34 -17.40
CA CYS A 226 -4.31 -21.90 -17.65
C CYS A 226 -5.36 -21.09 -16.88
N ARG A 227 -6.64 -21.51 -16.90
CA ARG A 227 -7.70 -20.83 -16.14
C ARG A 227 -7.49 -20.88 -14.62
N TYR A 228 -7.00 -22.00 -14.11
CA TYR A 228 -6.65 -22.11 -12.70
C TYR A 228 -5.54 -21.12 -12.33
N LEU A 229 -4.48 -21.07 -13.13
CA LEU A 229 -3.35 -20.15 -12.98
C LEU A 229 -3.79 -18.68 -13.08
N ASP A 230 -4.67 -18.34 -14.03
CA ASP A 230 -5.27 -17.00 -14.16
C ASP A 230 -5.97 -16.56 -12.86
N TYR A 231 -6.85 -17.39 -12.31
CA TYR A 231 -7.56 -17.07 -11.06
C TYR A 231 -6.59 -16.83 -9.89
N CYS A 232 -5.46 -17.52 -9.88
CA CYS A 232 -4.43 -17.31 -8.86
C CYS A 232 -3.78 -15.93 -9.01
N SER A 233 -3.48 -15.51 -10.25
CA SER A 233 -2.95 -14.16 -10.50
C SER A 233 -3.98 -13.06 -10.21
N GLU A 234 -5.26 -13.27 -10.55
CA GLU A 234 -6.34 -12.34 -10.21
C GLU A 234 -6.46 -12.15 -8.69
N MET A 235 -6.40 -13.24 -7.91
CA MET A 235 -6.41 -13.17 -6.44
C MET A 235 -5.17 -12.45 -5.88
N LEU A 236 -3.98 -12.67 -6.45
CA LEU A 236 -2.77 -11.94 -6.05
C LEU A 236 -2.89 -10.43 -6.31
N SER A 237 -3.50 -10.04 -7.44
CA SER A 237 -3.80 -8.63 -7.76
C SER A 237 -4.77 -8.01 -6.75
N LEU A 238 -5.76 -8.78 -6.28
CA LEU A 238 -6.69 -8.33 -5.24
C LEU A 238 -6.03 -8.23 -3.87
N ILE A 239 -5.12 -9.13 -3.51
CA ILE A 239 -4.33 -9.02 -2.28
C ILE A 239 -3.55 -7.70 -2.26
N GLY A 240 -2.93 -7.31 -3.38
CA GLY A 240 -2.26 -6.01 -3.50
C GLY A 240 -3.22 -4.83 -3.24
N LYS A 241 -4.42 -4.86 -3.82
CA LYS A 241 -5.44 -3.81 -3.61
C LYS A 241 -5.93 -3.74 -2.17
N VAL A 242 -6.12 -4.88 -1.50
CA VAL A 242 -6.47 -4.90 -0.07
C VAL A 242 -5.32 -4.36 0.79
N ALA A 243 -4.07 -4.64 0.42
CA ALA A 243 -2.91 -4.10 1.12
C ALA A 243 -2.84 -2.57 0.99
N ALA A 244 -3.01 -2.03 -0.22
CA ALA A 244 -3.08 -0.60 -0.47
C ALA A 244 -4.23 0.07 0.29
N LEU A 245 -5.40 -0.57 0.34
CA LEU A 245 -6.56 -0.08 1.10
C LEU A 245 -6.23 0.10 2.60
N TYR A 246 -5.41 -0.77 3.21
CA TYR A 246 -5.06 -0.67 4.63
C TYR A 246 -4.25 0.58 4.99
N VAL A 247 -3.49 1.14 4.05
CA VAL A 247 -2.65 2.33 4.28
C VAL A 247 -3.24 3.61 3.70
N GLN A 248 -4.32 3.52 2.91
CA GLN A 248 -4.96 4.67 2.26
C GLN A 248 -5.34 5.82 3.21
N ARG A 249 -5.64 5.52 4.47
CA ARG A 249 -6.01 6.52 5.50
C ARG A 249 -4.99 6.62 6.63
N PHE A 250 -3.81 6.02 6.47
CA PHE A 250 -2.77 5.97 7.49
C PHE A 250 -1.40 6.24 6.86
N ASP A 251 -0.92 7.47 7.04
CA ASP A 251 0.36 7.93 6.51
C ASP A 251 1.51 7.58 7.47
N ASP A 252 2.07 6.38 7.30
CA ASP A 252 3.26 5.90 8.01
C ASP A 252 4.20 5.20 7.02
N ALA A 253 5.44 5.71 6.93
CA ALA A 253 6.43 5.23 5.97
C ALA A 253 6.74 3.73 6.11
N THR A 254 6.71 3.19 7.33
CA THR A 254 6.96 1.76 7.56
C THR A 254 5.80 0.90 7.07
N ALA A 255 4.56 1.33 7.32
CA ALA A 255 3.37 0.66 6.81
C ALA A 255 3.32 0.68 5.28
N LEU A 256 3.61 1.83 4.65
CA LEU A 256 3.71 1.96 3.19
C LEU A 256 4.79 1.02 2.60
N SER A 257 5.97 0.96 3.23
CA SER A 257 7.01 0.01 2.82
C SER A 257 6.55 -1.44 2.89
N ALA A 258 5.84 -1.83 3.95
CA ALA A 258 5.34 -3.18 4.11
C ALA A 258 4.27 -3.55 3.07
N VAL A 259 3.45 -2.59 2.64
CA VAL A 259 2.52 -2.77 1.51
C VAL A 259 3.29 -3.00 0.21
N ASN A 260 4.28 -2.15 -0.08
CA ASN A 260 5.12 -2.30 -1.28
C ASN A 260 5.79 -3.69 -1.34
N GLU A 261 6.23 -4.24 -0.21
CA GLU A 261 6.75 -5.61 -0.16
C GLU A 261 5.71 -6.67 -0.55
N VAL A 262 4.46 -6.53 -0.09
CA VAL A 262 3.37 -7.44 -0.46
C VAL A 262 3.02 -7.31 -1.94
N GLU A 263 2.97 -6.08 -2.47
CA GLU A 263 2.72 -5.84 -3.90
C GLU A 263 3.84 -6.40 -4.78
N ASN A 264 5.10 -6.24 -4.36
CA ASN A 264 6.26 -6.82 -5.04
C ASN A 264 6.23 -8.35 -5.01
N LEU A 265 5.87 -8.95 -3.88
CA LEU A 265 5.67 -10.40 -3.76
C LEU A 265 4.57 -10.87 -4.73
N CYS A 266 3.39 -10.24 -4.69
CA CYS A 266 2.25 -10.60 -5.53
C CYS A 266 2.57 -10.46 -7.03
N SER A 267 3.29 -9.39 -7.40
CA SER A 267 3.76 -9.16 -8.77
C SER A 267 4.80 -10.20 -9.18
N GLY A 268 5.73 -10.57 -8.29
CA GLY A 268 6.72 -11.61 -8.52
C GLY A 268 6.11 -12.99 -8.74
N LEU A 269 5.14 -13.38 -7.90
CA LEU A 269 4.41 -14.63 -8.04
C LEU A 269 3.55 -14.64 -9.32
N SER A 270 2.88 -13.53 -9.64
CA SER A 270 2.11 -13.40 -10.88
C SER A 270 2.97 -13.55 -12.12
N ARG A 271 4.20 -13.00 -12.13
CA ARG A 271 5.16 -13.21 -13.23
C ARG A 271 5.53 -14.69 -13.40
N LYS A 272 5.80 -15.42 -12.30
CA LYS A 272 6.07 -16.86 -12.36
C LYS A 272 4.87 -17.66 -12.90
N ILE A 273 3.66 -17.29 -12.50
CA ILE A 273 2.42 -17.89 -13.01
C ILE A 273 2.30 -17.64 -14.52
N TRP A 274 2.54 -16.41 -14.97
CA TRP A 274 2.45 -16.05 -16.38
C TRP A 274 3.47 -16.81 -17.24
N GLN A 275 4.69 -17.03 -16.73
CA GLN A 275 5.68 -17.89 -17.38
C GLN A 275 5.17 -19.34 -17.56
N LYS A 276 4.51 -19.91 -16.55
CA LYS A 276 3.89 -21.24 -16.66
C LYS A 276 2.81 -21.26 -17.74
N ILE A 277 1.92 -20.27 -17.77
CA ILE A 277 0.86 -20.14 -18.79
C ILE A 277 1.48 -20.11 -20.20
N MET A 278 2.52 -19.30 -20.42
CA MET A 278 3.19 -19.21 -21.72
C MET A 278 3.76 -20.54 -22.20
N ILE A 279 4.34 -21.35 -21.30
CA ILE A 279 4.85 -22.68 -21.65
C ILE A 279 3.70 -23.61 -22.07
N ILE A 280 2.58 -23.57 -21.34
CA ILE A 280 1.38 -24.38 -21.65
C ILE A 280 0.80 -23.98 -23.01
N GLU A 281 0.68 -22.68 -23.27
CA GLU A 281 0.15 -22.17 -24.54
C GLU A 281 1.05 -22.49 -25.73
N ALA A 282 2.38 -22.45 -25.55
CA ALA A 282 3.32 -22.85 -26.58
C ALA A 282 3.25 -24.36 -26.90
N ALA A 283 2.88 -25.19 -25.92
CA ALA A 283 2.70 -26.63 -26.07
C ALA A 283 1.39 -27.03 -26.76
N LEU A 284 0.40 -26.13 -26.78
CA LEU A 284 -0.89 -26.39 -27.39
C LEU A 284 -0.76 -26.31 -28.93
N PRO A 285 -1.29 -27.30 -29.69
CA PRO A 285 -1.29 -27.23 -31.13
C PRO A 285 -2.08 -26.02 -31.60
N LYS A 286 -1.47 -25.17 -32.43
CA LYS A 286 -2.17 -24.04 -33.06
C LYS A 286 -3.26 -24.60 -33.96
N SER A 287 -4.48 -24.10 -33.83
CA SER A 287 -5.65 -24.52 -34.61
C SER A 287 -5.59 -24.18 -36.11
N SER A 288 -4.39 -23.95 -36.66
CA SER A 288 -4.13 -23.56 -38.04
C SER A 288 -3.69 -24.71 -38.96
N ASP A 289 -3.54 -25.94 -38.44
CA ASP A 289 -3.16 -27.12 -39.24
C ASP A 289 -4.36 -28.01 -39.64
N ALA A 290 -5.57 -27.43 -39.72
CA ALA A 290 -6.66 -28.11 -40.40
C ALA A 290 -6.42 -28.04 -41.92
N PRO A 291 -6.28 -29.19 -42.64
CA PRO A 291 -6.13 -29.15 -44.08
C PRO A 291 -7.36 -28.47 -44.71
N PRO A 292 -7.20 -27.65 -45.76
CA PRO A 292 -8.33 -27.17 -46.52
C PRO A 292 -9.07 -28.39 -47.08
N GLY A 293 -10.34 -28.55 -46.67
CA GLY A 293 -11.25 -29.54 -47.21
C GLY A 293 -11.65 -29.26 -48.65
#